data_AF-A0A1G1VEY8-F1
#
_entry.id   AF-A0A1G1VEY8-F1
#
_cell.length_a   1.000
_cell.length_b   1.000
_cell.length_c   1.000
_cell.angle_alpha   90.00
_cell.angle_beta   90.00
_cell.angle_gamma   90.00
#
_symmetry.space_group_name_H-M   'P 1'
#
loop_
_entity.id
_entity.type
_entity.pdbx_description
1 polymer ?
#
loop_
_entity_poly.entity_id
_entity_poly.type
_entity_poly.pdbx_seq_one_letter_code
_entity_poly.pdbx_strand_id
1 'polypeptide(L)'
;MSSTQFWTGMLIPPFIKWVNPYLKKFFKLTEFDSEIKAKVFNKTYPASFNFLYSLWIITLLSTGFTVLIWFMISGSTLFAGKSYAVPVFLGLINMIGVWFIAGAMLNFVFWQISSENFRDYIKFRQIKSGWGFDIKQQIITLFKIGIIYYLVTSPFIVYLLIR
;
A
#
# COMPACT_ATOMS: atom_id res chain seq x y z
N MET A 1 -0.57 -13.38 -24.46
CA MET A 1 -0.69 -12.42 -23.34
C MET A 1 -2.09 -12.57 -22.76
N SER A 2 -2.23 -12.87 -21.47
CA SER A 2 -3.57 -12.98 -20.86
C SER A 2 -4.20 -11.60 -20.70
N SER A 3 -5.50 -11.49 -20.94
CA SER A 3 -6.28 -10.23 -20.88
C SER A 3 -6.11 -9.50 -19.54
N THR A 4 -5.83 -10.21 -18.45
CA THR A 4 -5.62 -9.64 -17.11
C THR A 4 -4.33 -8.82 -16.99
N GLN A 5 -3.26 -9.17 -17.72
CA GLN A 5 -2.00 -8.41 -17.75
C GLN A 5 -2.13 -7.11 -18.56
N PHE A 6 -3.04 -7.09 -19.55
CA PHE A 6 -3.33 -5.91 -20.34
C PHE A 6 -4.04 -4.83 -19.49
N TRP A 7 -5.09 -5.20 -18.74
CA TRP A 7 -5.84 -4.25 -17.91
C TRP A 7 -5.03 -3.71 -16.73
N THR A 8 -4.26 -4.56 -16.05
CA THR A 8 -3.39 -4.14 -14.94
C THR A 8 -2.21 -3.28 -15.44
N GLY A 9 -1.63 -3.60 -16.60
CA GLY A 9 -0.59 -2.77 -17.23
C GLY A 9 -1.09 -1.45 -17.81
N MET A 10 -2.35 -1.38 -18.26
CA MET A 10 -2.93 -0.20 -18.91
C MET A 10 -3.59 0.77 -17.92
N LEU A 11 -4.16 0.29 -16.80
CA LEU A 11 -4.90 1.14 -15.85
C LEU A 11 -4.07 1.57 -14.65
N ILE A 12 -3.22 0.69 -14.10
CA ILE A 12 -2.47 0.98 -12.87
C ILE A 12 -1.49 2.15 -13.06
N PRO A 13 -0.67 2.21 -14.12
CA PRO A 13 0.25 3.33 -14.32
C PRO A 13 -0.44 4.70 -14.54
N PRO A 14 -1.51 4.84 -15.35
CA PRO A 14 -2.21 6.11 -15.47
C PRO A 14 -2.97 6.51 -14.20
N PHE A 15 -3.59 5.57 -13.48
CA PHE A 15 -4.28 5.90 -12.23
C PHE A 15 -3.29 6.40 -11.17
N ILE A 16 -2.15 5.71 -11.05
CA ILE A 16 -1.01 6.17 -10.25
C ILE A 16 -0.57 7.56 -10.66
N LYS A 17 -0.32 7.80 -11.96
CA LYS A 17 0.13 9.11 -12.46
C LYS A 17 -0.89 10.22 -12.24
N TRP A 18 -2.18 9.90 -12.25
CA TRP A 18 -3.25 10.86 -12.03
C TRP A 18 -3.42 11.21 -10.54
N VAL A 19 -3.38 10.21 -9.66
CA VAL A 19 -3.55 10.39 -8.21
C VAL A 19 -2.32 11.05 -7.57
N ASN A 20 -1.14 10.76 -8.10
CA ASN A 20 0.15 11.25 -7.61
C ASN A 20 0.24 12.79 -7.44
N PRO A 21 -0.04 13.65 -8.45
CA PRO A 21 0.05 15.10 -8.29
C PRO A 21 -0.91 15.65 -7.23
N TYR A 22 -2.09 15.06 -7.07
CA TYR A 22 -3.03 15.45 -6.01
C TYR A 22 -2.52 15.07 -4.63
N LEU A 23 -2.01 13.83 -4.47
CA LEU A 23 -1.41 13.39 -3.21
C LEU A 23 -0.18 14.23 -2.86
N LYS A 24 0.69 14.52 -3.84
CA LYS A 24 1.86 15.38 -3.68
C LYS A 24 1.45 16.75 -3.14
N LYS A 25 0.46 17.39 -3.76
CA LYS A 25 -0.03 18.72 -3.36
C LYS A 25 -0.69 18.70 -1.99
N PHE A 26 -1.57 17.73 -1.74
CA PHE A 26 -2.35 17.64 -0.51
C PHE A 26 -1.47 17.32 0.71
N PHE A 27 -0.52 16.39 0.56
CA PHE A 27 0.37 15.96 1.64
C PHE A 27 1.74 16.65 1.66
N LYS A 28 1.97 17.60 0.74
CA LYS A 28 3.25 18.34 0.58
C LYS A 28 4.46 17.41 0.47
N LEU A 29 4.34 16.37 -0.37
CA LEU A 29 5.42 15.39 -0.57
C LEU A 29 6.60 16.02 -1.32
N THR A 30 7.80 15.82 -0.81
CA THR A 30 9.05 16.23 -1.46
C THR A 30 9.58 15.09 -2.32
N GLU A 31 9.91 15.40 -3.56
CA GLU A 31 10.61 14.47 -4.45
C GLU A 31 12.04 14.26 -3.98
N PHE A 32 12.63 13.13 -4.37
CA PHE A 32 14.07 12.95 -4.27
C PHE A 32 14.81 14.06 -5.03
N ASP A 33 15.85 14.60 -4.40
CA ASP A 33 16.74 15.58 -5.01
C ASP A 33 17.49 14.99 -6.22
N SER A 34 18.14 15.87 -6.98
CA SER A 34 18.92 15.49 -8.16
C SER A 34 20.12 14.60 -7.80
N GLU A 35 20.70 14.77 -6.62
CA GLU A 35 21.87 14.01 -6.17
C GLU A 35 21.51 12.54 -5.86
N ILE A 36 20.43 12.30 -5.13
CA ILE A 36 19.89 10.97 -4.85
C ILE A 36 19.46 10.32 -6.15
N LYS A 37 18.77 11.04 -7.04
CA LYS A 37 18.42 10.51 -8.38
C LYS A 37 19.69 10.05 -9.11
N ALA A 38 20.70 10.91 -9.23
CA ALA A 38 21.97 10.57 -9.89
C ALA A 38 22.68 9.38 -9.24
N LYS A 39 22.85 9.39 -7.90
CA LYS A 39 23.45 8.29 -7.12
C LYS A 39 22.77 6.96 -7.42
N VAL A 40 21.44 6.97 -7.44
CA VAL A 40 20.62 5.76 -7.53
C VAL A 40 20.57 5.21 -8.96
N PHE A 41 20.61 6.06 -9.99
CA PHE A 41 20.68 5.63 -11.39
C PHE A 41 22.06 5.18 -11.84
N ASN A 42 23.13 5.71 -11.23
CA ASN A 42 24.51 5.35 -11.58
C ASN A 42 24.99 4.02 -10.95
N LYS A 43 24.18 3.40 -10.08
CA LYS A 43 24.49 2.12 -9.43
C LYS A 43 23.97 0.94 -10.27
N THR A 44 24.77 -0.11 -10.34
CA THR A 44 24.34 -1.42 -10.85
C THR A 44 23.81 -2.26 -9.70
N TYR A 45 22.59 -2.80 -9.84
CA TYR A 45 21.93 -3.57 -8.80
C TYR A 45 21.91 -5.07 -9.13
N PRO A 46 22.18 -5.95 -8.14
CA PRO A 46 22.05 -7.39 -8.32
C PRO A 46 20.62 -7.81 -8.70
N ALA A 47 20.48 -8.87 -9.49
CA ALA A 47 19.17 -9.43 -9.86
C ALA A 47 18.35 -9.87 -8.63
N SER A 48 19.02 -10.33 -7.56
CA SER A 48 18.39 -10.73 -6.30
C SER A 48 17.60 -9.60 -5.63
N PHE A 49 17.95 -8.33 -5.88
CA PHE A 49 17.22 -7.19 -5.33
C PHE A 49 15.81 -7.07 -5.91
N ASN A 50 15.60 -7.45 -7.18
CA ASN A 50 14.26 -7.48 -7.77
C ASN A 50 13.36 -8.51 -7.07
N PHE A 51 13.92 -9.67 -6.73
CA PHE A 51 13.23 -10.70 -5.98
C PHE A 51 12.86 -10.21 -4.57
N LEU A 52 13.82 -9.65 -3.83
CA LEU A 52 13.58 -9.09 -2.50
C LEU A 52 12.55 -7.95 -2.52
N TYR A 53 12.59 -7.08 -3.52
CA TYR A 53 11.59 -6.03 -3.70
C TYR A 53 10.20 -6.60 -3.98
N SER A 54 10.12 -7.66 -4.79
CA SER A 54 8.84 -8.33 -5.06
C SER A 54 8.27 -8.97 -3.78
N LEU A 55 9.11 -9.64 -2.99
CA LEU A 55 8.72 -10.18 -1.69
C LEU A 55 8.22 -9.09 -0.74
N TRP A 56 8.94 -7.96 -0.66
CA TRP A 56 8.50 -6.80 0.13
C TRP A 56 7.08 -6.38 -0.25
N ILE A 57 6.82 -6.14 -1.54
CA ILE A 57 5.51 -5.71 -2.02
C ILE A 57 4.44 -6.77 -1.75
N ILE A 58 4.74 -8.06 -1.98
CA ILE A 58 3.83 -9.17 -1.69
C ILE A 58 3.46 -9.16 -0.22
N THR A 59 4.43 -9.07 0.69
CA THR A 59 4.16 -9.05 2.13
C THR A 59 3.31 -7.86 2.54
N LEU A 60 3.56 -6.67 1.98
CA LEU A 60 2.72 -5.50 2.22
C LEU A 60 1.27 -5.74 1.75
N LEU A 61 1.07 -6.28 0.56
CA LEU A 61 -0.26 -6.59 0.03
C LEU A 61 -0.95 -7.71 0.81
N SER A 62 -0.22 -8.72 1.26
CA SER A 62 -0.79 -9.84 2.02
C SER A 62 -1.47 -9.39 3.32
N THR A 63 -1.01 -8.30 3.95
CA THR A 63 -1.56 -7.83 5.23
C THR A 63 -3.06 -7.55 5.19
N GLY A 64 -3.54 -6.83 4.17
CA GLY A 64 -4.96 -6.57 4.00
C GLY A 64 -5.74 -7.84 3.65
N PHE A 65 -5.18 -8.71 2.80
CA PHE A 65 -5.84 -9.97 2.43
C PHE A 65 -6.00 -10.92 3.63
N THR A 66 -5.03 -10.97 4.54
CA THR A 66 -5.15 -11.74 5.80
C THR A 66 -6.36 -11.28 6.60
N VAL A 67 -6.63 -9.97 6.66
CA VAL A 67 -7.79 -9.43 7.38
C VAL A 67 -9.09 -9.78 6.67
N LEU A 68 -9.15 -9.66 5.34
CA LEU A 68 -10.33 -10.09 4.57
C LEU A 68 -10.64 -11.58 4.85
N ILE A 69 -9.64 -12.45 4.75
CA ILE A 69 -9.78 -13.89 5.00
C ILE A 69 -10.24 -14.15 6.43
N TRP A 70 -9.68 -13.44 7.42
CA TRP A 70 -10.10 -13.55 8.81
C TRP A 70 -11.58 -13.22 9.01
N PHE A 71 -12.07 -12.13 8.40
CA PHE A 71 -13.50 -11.79 8.41
C PHE A 71 -14.36 -12.83 7.67
N MET A 72 -13.87 -13.42 6.59
CA MET A 72 -14.60 -14.46 5.86
C MET A 72 -14.72 -15.78 6.64
N ILE A 73 -13.70 -16.12 7.43
CA ILE A 73 -13.66 -17.37 8.22
C ILE A 73 -14.37 -17.19 9.57
N SER A 74 -14.05 -16.13 10.31
CA SER A 74 -14.52 -15.91 11.68
C SER A 74 -15.74 -14.98 11.77
N GLY A 75 -16.12 -14.32 10.68
CA GLY A 75 -17.18 -13.32 10.71
C GLY A 75 -18.57 -13.89 11.00
N SER A 76 -18.87 -15.11 10.53
CA SER A 76 -20.17 -15.74 10.79
C SER A 76 -20.37 -16.09 12.27
N THR A 77 -19.30 -16.36 13.01
CA THR A 77 -19.35 -16.61 14.46
C THR A 77 -19.36 -15.32 15.26
N LEU A 78 -18.58 -14.31 14.84
CA LEU A 78 -18.50 -13.01 15.52
C LEU A 78 -19.76 -12.15 15.32
N PHE A 79 -20.45 -12.30 14.19
CA PHE A 79 -21.64 -11.54 13.83
C PHE A 79 -22.83 -12.48 13.61
N ALA A 80 -23.10 -13.31 14.63
CA ALA A 80 -24.23 -14.24 14.60
C ALA A 80 -25.56 -13.51 14.36
N GLY A 81 -26.37 -14.03 13.43
CA GLY A 81 -27.65 -13.42 13.05
C GLY A 81 -27.58 -12.40 11.91
N LYS A 82 -26.38 -12.05 11.41
CA LYS A 82 -26.21 -11.24 10.20
C LYS A 82 -26.02 -12.14 8.96
N SER A 83 -26.40 -11.62 7.79
CA SER A 83 -26.08 -12.26 6.52
C SER A 83 -24.56 -12.34 6.32
N TYR A 84 -24.07 -13.41 5.69
CA TYR A 84 -22.65 -13.60 5.36
C TYR A 84 -22.06 -12.46 4.53
N ALA A 85 -22.90 -11.71 3.80
CA ALA A 85 -22.48 -10.51 3.09
C ALA A 85 -21.89 -9.44 4.03
N VAL A 86 -22.44 -9.27 5.24
CA VAL A 86 -22.01 -8.22 6.17
C VAL A 86 -20.55 -8.42 6.60
N PRO A 87 -20.13 -9.60 7.10
CA PRO A 87 -18.72 -9.85 7.38
C PRO A 87 -17.79 -9.71 6.17
N VAL A 88 -18.22 -10.13 4.97
CA VAL A 88 -17.41 -9.96 3.75
C VAL A 88 -17.18 -8.47 3.45
N PHE A 89 -18.22 -7.64 3.53
CA PHE A 89 -18.11 -6.19 3.33
C PHE A 89 -17.25 -5.53 4.40
N LEU A 90 -17.41 -5.91 5.67
CA LEU A 90 -16.55 -5.43 6.76
C LEU A 90 -15.09 -5.85 6.55
N GLY A 91 -14.85 -7.07 6.06
CA GLY A 91 -13.52 -7.55 5.68
C GLY A 91 -12.89 -6.72 4.57
N LEU A 92 -13.65 -6.35 3.54
CA LEU A 92 -13.17 -5.51 2.43
C LEU A 92 -12.82 -4.09 2.90
N ILE A 93 -13.66 -3.48 3.74
CA ILE A 93 -13.40 -2.16 4.32
C ILE A 93 -12.12 -2.21 5.17
N ASN A 94 -12.02 -3.19 6.06
CA ASN A 94 -10.87 -3.33 6.93
C ASN A 94 -9.58 -3.69 6.16
N MET A 95 -9.67 -4.49 5.10
CA MET A 95 -8.53 -4.77 4.22
C MET A 95 -7.90 -3.48 3.68
N ILE A 96 -8.72 -2.56 3.18
CA ILE A 96 -8.24 -1.28 2.64
C ILE A 96 -7.60 -0.44 3.74
N GLY A 97 -8.25 -0.31 4.91
CA GLY A 97 -7.70 0.44 6.04
C GLY A 97 -6.38 -0.14 6.57
N VAL A 98 -6.27 -1.47 6.62
CA VAL A 98 -5.09 -2.21 7.08
C VAL A 98 -3.91 -2.04 6.12
N TRP A 99 -4.15 -2.00 4.80
CA TRP A 99 -3.08 -1.66 3.85
C TRP A 99 -2.46 -0.29 4.11
N PHE A 100 -3.26 0.69 4.53
CA PHE A 100 -2.75 2.02 4.84
C PHE A 100 -2.02 2.10 6.18
N ILE A 101 -2.53 1.44 7.22
CA ILE A 101 -1.96 1.53 8.57
C ILE A 101 -0.91 0.43 8.80
N ALA A 102 -1.32 -0.83 8.85
CA ALA A 102 -0.41 -1.95 9.12
C ALA A 102 0.60 -2.14 7.97
N GLY A 103 0.16 -1.92 6.72
CA GLY A 103 1.06 -1.89 5.58
C GLY A 103 2.12 -0.79 5.72
N ALA A 104 1.76 0.41 6.16
CA ALA A 104 2.75 1.47 6.43
C ALA A 104 3.71 1.12 7.59
N MET A 105 3.21 0.48 8.65
CA MET A 105 4.04 -0.01 9.76
C MET A 105 5.08 -1.01 9.28
N LEU A 106 4.66 -2.02 8.52
CA LEU A 106 5.58 -3.01 7.96
C LEU A 106 6.55 -2.36 6.97
N ASN A 107 6.07 -1.42 6.15
CA ASN A 107 6.94 -0.67 5.24
C ASN A 107 8.01 0.11 6.01
N PHE A 108 7.67 0.69 7.17
CA PHE A 108 8.63 1.32 8.06
C PHE A 108 9.64 0.31 8.63
N VAL A 109 9.19 -0.84 9.15
CA VAL A 109 10.08 -1.88 9.67
C VAL A 109 11.04 -2.38 8.60
N PHE A 110 10.51 -2.75 7.42
CA PHE A 110 11.32 -3.17 6.28
C PHE A 110 12.31 -2.10 5.85
N TRP A 111 11.88 -0.84 5.84
CA TRP A 111 12.79 0.27 5.59
C TRP A 111 13.93 0.29 6.60
N GLN A 112 13.65 0.21 7.91
CA GLN A 112 14.68 0.27 8.96
C GLN A 112 15.67 -0.91 8.94
N ILE A 113 15.22 -2.12 8.63
CA ILE A 113 16.10 -3.31 8.62
C ILE A 113 16.87 -3.49 7.30
N SER A 114 16.44 -2.81 6.23
CA SER A 114 17.07 -2.95 4.91
C SER A 114 18.44 -2.29 4.82
N SER A 115 19.36 -2.93 4.11
CA SER A 115 20.68 -2.38 3.82
C SER A 115 20.60 -1.13 2.94
N GLU A 116 21.60 -0.23 3.03
CA GLU A 116 21.62 1.01 2.25
C GLU A 116 21.55 0.73 0.74
N ASN A 117 22.28 -0.28 0.25
CA ASN A 117 22.27 -0.64 -1.17
C ASN A 117 20.89 -1.11 -1.64
N PHE A 118 20.17 -1.84 -0.80
CA PHE A 118 18.81 -2.28 -1.14
C PHE A 118 17.80 -1.13 -1.02
N ARG A 119 17.97 -0.22 -0.05
CA ARG A 119 17.18 1.03 0.03
C ARG A 119 17.35 1.89 -1.21
N ASP A 120 18.57 2.00 -1.74
CA ASP A 120 18.82 2.73 -2.98
C ASP A 120 18.12 2.04 -4.17
N TYR A 121 18.11 0.70 -4.21
CA TYR A 121 17.32 -0.03 -5.22
C TYR A 121 15.82 0.24 -5.11
N ILE A 122 15.27 0.35 -3.90
CA ILE A 122 13.86 0.70 -3.70
C ILE A 122 13.58 2.11 -4.24
N LYS A 123 14.43 3.09 -3.91
CA LYS A 123 14.34 4.45 -4.47
C LYS A 123 14.40 4.41 -6.00
N PHE A 124 15.29 3.60 -6.59
CA PHE A 124 15.39 3.42 -8.04
C PHE A 124 14.07 2.95 -8.64
N ARG A 125 13.46 1.92 -8.06
CA ARG A 125 12.17 1.37 -8.50
C ARG A 125 11.04 2.39 -8.36
N GLN A 126 11.02 3.15 -7.26
CA GLN A 126 10.05 4.20 -7.02
C GLN A 126 10.17 5.36 -8.01
N ILE A 127 11.38 5.83 -8.30
CA ILE A 127 11.59 6.89 -9.30
C ILE A 127 11.11 6.41 -10.68
N LYS A 128 11.46 5.17 -11.06
CA LYS A 128 10.99 4.57 -12.33
C LYS A 128 9.47 4.41 -12.40
N SER A 129 8.79 4.16 -11.29
CA SER A 129 7.33 4.03 -11.24
C SER A 129 6.59 5.37 -11.12
N GLY A 130 7.32 6.50 -11.04
CA GLY A 130 6.77 7.84 -10.86
C GLY A 130 6.49 8.24 -9.41
N TRP A 131 6.79 7.36 -8.43
CA TRP A 131 6.61 7.60 -6.99
C TRP A 131 7.92 8.00 -6.29
N GLY A 132 8.76 8.80 -6.95
CA GLY A 132 10.07 9.22 -6.45
C GLY A 132 10.01 10.25 -5.31
N PHE A 133 9.20 10.02 -4.27
CA PHE A 133 9.10 10.85 -3.08
C PHE A 133 9.88 10.28 -1.92
N ASP A 134 10.19 11.11 -0.93
CA ASP A 134 10.81 10.63 0.30
C ASP A 134 9.97 9.51 0.97
N ILE A 135 10.61 8.37 1.22
CA ILE A 135 9.93 7.17 1.73
C ILE A 135 9.37 7.38 3.14
N LYS A 136 10.04 8.16 4.00
CA LYS A 136 9.54 8.45 5.34
C LYS A 136 8.25 9.29 5.24
N GLN A 137 8.23 10.27 4.35
CA GLN A 137 7.01 11.05 4.09
C GLN A 137 5.88 10.20 3.50
N GLN A 138 6.20 9.28 2.58
CA GLN A 138 5.21 8.34 2.04
C GLN A 138 4.59 7.49 3.15
N ILE A 139 5.40 6.92 4.04
CA ILE A 139 4.93 6.12 5.19
C ILE A 139 4.01 6.93 6.09
N ILE A 140 4.41 8.14 6.49
CA ILE A 140 3.59 9.04 7.34
C ILE A 140 2.28 9.39 6.63
N THR A 141 2.34 9.61 5.32
CA THR A 141 1.17 9.94 4.51
C THR A 141 0.19 8.78 4.42
N LEU A 142 0.67 7.55 4.23
CA LEU A 142 -0.16 6.34 4.26
C LEU A 142 -0.87 6.20 5.61
N PHE A 143 -0.18 6.45 6.72
CA PHE A 143 -0.80 6.50 8.04
C PHE A 143 -1.93 7.52 8.14
N LYS A 144 -1.70 8.77 7.69
CA LYS A 144 -2.72 9.83 7.69
C LYS A 144 -3.93 9.44 6.85
N ILE A 145 -3.70 8.89 5.66
CA ILE A 145 -4.76 8.39 4.78
C ILE A 145 -5.55 7.29 5.48
N GLY A 146 -4.87 6.35 6.14
CA GLY A 146 -5.52 5.27 6.90
C GLY A 146 -6.41 5.78 8.04
N ILE A 147 -5.94 6.76 8.80
CA ILE A 147 -6.74 7.38 9.88
C ILE A 147 -7.97 8.08 9.29
N ILE A 148 -7.81 8.91 8.26
CA ILE A 148 -8.93 9.60 7.59
C ILE A 148 -9.91 8.56 7.03
N TYR A 149 -9.41 7.50 6.40
CA TYR A 149 -10.22 6.41 5.86
C TYR A 149 -11.10 5.77 6.95
N TYR A 150 -10.53 5.42 8.09
CA TYR A 150 -11.31 4.85 9.20
C TYR A 150 -12.29 5.83 9.81
N LEU A 151 -11.93 7.12 9.93
CA LEU A 151 -12.87 8.14 10.39
C LEU A 151 -14.09 8.24 9.48
N VAL A 152 -13.87 8.31 8.16
CA VAL A 152 -14.94 8.43 7.16
C VAL A 152 -15.76 7.15 7.03
N THR A 153 -15.14 5.98 7.16
CA THR A 153 -15.85 4.69 7.02
C THR A 153 -16.48 4.20 8.31
N SER A 154 -16.08 4.73 9.48
CA SER A 154 -16.63 4.33 10.78
C SER A 154 -18.16 4.41 10.90
N PRO A 155 -18.87 5.45 10.40
CA PRO A 155 -20.33 5.50 10.50
C PRO A 155 -20.98 4.38 9.68
N PHE A 156 -20.38 4.04 8.53
CA PHE A 156 -20.87 2.96 7.68
C PHE A 156 -20.63 1.58 8.31
N ILE A 157 -19.46 1.37 8.92
CA ILE A 157 -19.16 0.17 9.70
C ILE A 157 -20.19 0.00 10.83
N VAL A 158 -20.45 1.05 11.60
CA VAL A 158 -21.43 1.03 12.69
C VAL A 158 -22.84 0.71 12.17
N TYR A 159 -23.25 1.35 11.07
CA TYR A 159 -24.54 1.08 10.44
C TYR A 159 -24.69 -0.39 10.02
N LEU A 160 -23.67 -0.98 9.40
CA LEU A 160 -23.66 -2.39 9.00
C LEU A 160 -23.72 -3.36 10.18
N LEU A 161 -23.19 -2.97 11.34
CA LEU A 161 -23.21 -3.79 12.55
C LEU A 161 -24.54 -3.71 13.29
N ILE A 162 -25.17 -2.54 13.33
CA ILE A 162 -26.46 -2.34 14.00
C ILE A 162 -27.59 -3.00 13.22
N ARG A 163 -27.66 -2.82 11.90
CA ARG A 163 -28.73 -3.35 11.04
C ARG A 163 -28.55 -4.82 10.71
#